data_AF-A0AB39QC76-F1
#
_entry.id   AF-A0AB39QC76-F1
#
_cell.length_a   1.000
_cell.length_b   1.000
_cell.length_c   1.000
_cell.angle_alpha   90.00
_cell.angle_beta   90.00
_cell.angle_gamma   90.00
#
_symmetry.space_group_name_H-M   'P 1'
#
loop_
_entity.id
_entity.type
_entity.pdbx_description
1 polymer ?
#
loop_
_entity_poly.entity_id
_entity_poly.type
_entity_poly.pdbx_seq_one_letter_code
_entity_poly.pdbx_strand_id
1 'polypeptide(L)'
;MHDLEPGAVAHSSRTFTAEDFAAFAAATGDHNPIHHDPEHAAGTEFGAPIVPLAMVLGPVSALIGMVLPGPGAVILDTAFRPVRAVAFDRPVDYSLRLRSKSAATGVLTCRVRAYQDRELVLDGEVKTTVRSPRPRPDDNPGGRFLPADAPRLAAVTGAAGDIGAAVARALAKGGWDLALVHRGGIDDVVRQCEETGVTVHSVTADLTVPADRAAAAEKLASLAPTALVHAAAAPLAAGHQEHFETGYAGLRDLADAVLDGMLLRQQGCVLLLGSEASRYHPRGWSDYVAAKAAAESVLRGIDRHHGAGGVRAVVVEPGYVQGRYSADVRPSGVLGLLPEEVAELVAAEVGDTTAPARRVWLSTDGVTRYALDGGAAQEGAASSAAGPAARESSAGPSQGGPVVSGHTERVEAAVRRILGPDADVRNGGVGLTPGWDSLGQIQIVLAVEEEFGIRLPAESLTATGRFDQLSRVVAEQVGE
;
A
#
# COMPACT_ATOMS: atom_id res chain seq x y z
N MET A 1 -26.63 -14.63 14.78
CA MET A 1 -26.86 -13.79 13.58
C MET A 1 -26.51 -12.31 13.83
N HIS A 2 -26.13 -11.92 15.06
CA HIS A 2 -25.87 -10.52 15.40
C HIS A 2 -24.51 -9.96 14.96
N ASP A 3 -23.56 -10.79 14.51
CA ASP A 3 -22.16 -10.34 14.34
C ASP A 3 -21.65 -10.28 12.88
N LEU A 4 -22.53 -10.29 11.88
CA LEU A 4 -22.12 -10.06 10.49
C LEU A 4 -22.05 -8.56 10.19
N GLU A 5 -20.83 -8.07 10.04
CA GLU A 5 -20.52 -6.68 9.75
C GLU A 5 -20.08 -6.45 8.29
N PRO A 6 -20.47 -5.32 7.68
CA PRO A 6 -19.94 -4.91 6.38
C PRO A 6 -18.41 -4.95 6.36
N GLY A 7 -17.85 -5.52 5.28
CA GLY A 7 -16.42 -5.77 5.16
C GLY A 7 -16.03 -7.23 5.39
N ALA A 8 -16.89 -8.05 6.01
CA ALA A 8 -16.65 -9.48 6.14
C ALA A 8 -16.56 -10.16 4.76
N VAL A 9 -15.69 -11.17 4.66
CA VAL A 9 -15.37 -11.87 3.41
C VAL A 9 -15.54 -13.38 3.59
N ALA A 10 -16.02 -14.05 2.55
CA ALA A 10 -15.91 -15.48 2.40
C ALA A 10 -15.25 -15.82 1.06
N HIS A 11 -14.42 -16.85 1.04
CA HIS A 11 -13.79 -17.29 -0.19
C HIS A 11 -13.72 -18.82 -0.30
N SER A 12 -13.69 -19.32 -1.52
CA SER A 12 -13.54 -20.76 -1.82
C SER A 12 -12.82 -20.93 -3.16
N SER A 13 -12.38 -22.14 -3.46
CA SER A 13 -11.77 -22.47 -4.76
C SER A 13 -12.42 -23.72 -5.32
N ARG A 14 -12.67 -23.75 -6.64
CA ARG A 14 -13.25 -24.90 -7.34
C ARG A 14 -12.56 -25.11 -8.68
N THR A 15 -12.14 -26.33 -8.95
CA THR A 15 -11.72 -26.78 -10.29
C THR A 15 -12.89 -27.51 -10.94
N PHE A 16 -13.18 -27.21 -12.20
CA PHE A 16 -14.22 -27.88 -12.98
C PHE A 16 -13.59 -28.82 -13.98
N THR A 17 -14.09 -30.04 -14.06
CA THR A 17 -13.59 -31.11 -14.94
C THR A 17 -14.61 -31.50 -15.99
N ALA A 18 -14.20 -32.28 -16.98
CA ALA A 18 -15.11 -32.87 -17.96
C ALA A 18 -16.18 -33.79 -17.31
N GLU A 19 -15.85 -34.46 -16.21
CA GLU A 19 -16.81 -35.26 -15.44
C GLU A 19 -17.87 -34.38 -14.78
N ASP A 20 -17.47 -33.25 -14.20
CA ASP A 20 -18.41 -32.27 -13.65
C ASP A 20 -19.36 -31.75 -14.75
N PHE A 21 -18.85 -31.52 -15.96
CA PHE A 21 -19.67 -31.12 -17.10
C PHE A 21 -20.64 -32.23 -17.51
N ALA A 22 -20.19 -33.49 -17.58
CA ALA A 22 -21.07 -34.61 -17.93
C ALA A 22 -22.24 -34.74 -16.93
N ALA A 23 -21.97 -34.57 -15.64
CA ALA A 23 -23.01 -34.56 -14.60
C ALA A 23 -23.97 -33.36 -14.76
N PHE A 24 -23.44 -32.17 -15.05
CA PHE A 24 -24.25 -30.98 -15.32
C PHE A 24 -25.14 -31.17 -16.55
N ALA A 25 -24.58 -31.66 -17.66
CA ALA A 25 -25.29 -31.91 -18.90
C ALA A 25 -26.42 -32.93 -18.69
N ALA A 26 -26.16 -34.02 -17.96
CA ALA A 26 -27.18 -35.00 -17.62
C ALA A 26 -28.33 -34.42 -16.76
N ALA A 27 -28.02 -33.50 -15.84
CA ALA A 27 -29.01 -32.89 -14.96
C ALA A 27 -29.84 -31.78 -15.63
N THR A 28 -29.26 -31.06 -16.59
CA THR A 28 -29.85 -29.84 -17.19
C THR A 28 -30.32 -30.02 -18.62
N GLY A 29 -29.80 -31.03 -19.32
CA GLY A 29 -29.98 -31.21 -20.77
C GLY A 29 -29.10 -30.29 -21.63
N ASP A 30 -28.18 -29.53 -21.04
CA ASP A 30 -27.24 -28.70 -21.79
C ASP A 30 -26.11 -29.56 -22.38
N HIS A 31 -26.26 -29.88 -23.66
CA HIS A 31 -25.28 -30.60 -24.47
C HIS A 31 -24.63 -29.69 -25.51
N ASN A 32 -24.49 -28.38 -25.24
CA ASN A 32 -23.87 -27.48 -26.20
C ASN A 32 -22.41 -27.92 -26.50
N PRO A 33 -22.04 -28.16 -27.77
CA PRO A 33 -20.71 -28.63 -28.15
C PRO A 33 -19.57 -27.69 -27.72
N ILE A 34 -19.87 -26.39 -27.51
CA ILE A 34 -18.88 -25.41 -27.04
C ILE A 34 -18.25 -25.77 -25.68
N HIS A 35 -18.88 -26.67 -24.91
CA HIS A 35 -18.43 -27.07 -23.58
C HIS A 35 -17.65 -28.38 -23.56
N HIS A 36 -17.62 -29.16 -24.64
CA HIS A 36 -17.04 -30.51 -24.60
C HIS A 36 -16.45 -31.04 -25.90
N ASP A 37 -16.73 -30.42 -27.05
CA ASP A 37 -16.19 -30.81 -28.34
C ASP A 37 -15.01 -29.88 -28.72
N PRO A 38 -13.75 -30.37 -28.67
CA PRO A 38 -12.59 -29.55 -29.02
C PRO A 38 -12.59 -29.09 -30.48
N GLU A 39 -13.11 -29.90 -31.42
CA GLU A 39 -13.14 -29.53 -32.83
C GLU A 39 -14.13 -28.39 -33.08
N HIS A 40 -15.32 -28.48 -32.46
CA HIS A 40 -16.30 -27.40 -32.50
C HIS A 40 -15.74 -26.13 -31.84
N ALA A 41 -15.20 -26.24 -30.63
CA ALA A 41 -14.72 -25.09 -29.86
C ALA A 41 -13.54 -24.38 -30.53
N ALA A 42 -12.65 -25.11 -31.22
CA ALA A 42 -11.56 -24.53 -31.99
C ALA A 42 -12.03 -23.59 -33.11
N GLY A 43 -13.26 -23.78 -33.61
CA GLY A 43 -13.89 -22.89 -34.59
C GLY A 43 -14.56 -21.64 -34.01
N THR A 44 -14.55 -21.48 -32.67
CA THR A 44 -15.16 -20.33 -31.97
C THR A 44 -14.10 -19.34 -31.50
N GLU A 45 -14.52 -18.17 -31.00
CA GLU A 45 -13.61 -17.18 -30.40
C GLU A 45 -12.86 -17.69 -29.16
N PHE A 46 -13.34 -18.76 -28.52
CA PHE A 46 -12.73 -19.34 -27.33
C PHE A 46 -11.55 -20.26 -27.65
N GLY A 47 -11.53 -20.87 -28.84
CA GLY A 47 -10.46 -21.77 -29.30
C GLY A 47 -10.35 -23.13 -28.57
N ALA A 48 -11.05 -23.33 -27.46
CA ALA A 48 -11.08 -24.56 -26.66
C ALA A 48 -12.39 -24.65 -25.87
N PRO A 49 -12.79 -25.85 -25.37
CA PRO A 49 -13.98 -26.00 -24.56
C PRO A 49 -13.95 -25.14 -23.29
N ILE A 50 -15.08 -24.50 -22.98
CA ILE A 50 -15.21 -23.60 -21.81
C ILE A 50 -16.23 -24.12 -20.81
N VAL A 51 -16.07 -23.78 -19.54
CA VAL A 51 -17.02 -24.16 -18.49
C VAL A 51 -18.34 -23.39 -18.68
N PRO A 52 -19.52 -24.05 -18.67
CA PRO A 52 -20.81 -23.37 -18.70
C PRO A 52 -20.96 -22.34 -17.57
N LEU A 53 -21.51 -21.16 -17.87
CA LEU A 53 -21.69 -20.09 -16.88
C LEU A 53 -22.51 -20.55 -15.66
N ALA A 54 -23.54 -21.38 -15.87
CA ALA A 54 -24.35 -21.92 -14.79
C ALA A 54 -23.53 -22.77 -13.80
N MET A 55 -22.53 -23.52 -14.28
CA MET A 55 -21.59 -24.25 -13.41
C MET A 55 -20.69 -23.26 -12.64
N VAL A 56 -20.20 -22.21 -13.30
CA VAL A 56 -19.38 -21.16 -12.67
C VAL A 56 -20.16 -20.43 -11.57
N LEU A 57 -21.48 -20.26 -11.70
CA LEU A 57 -22.33 -19.64 -10.67
C LEU A 57 -22.63 -20.57 -9.49
N GLY A 58 -22.56 -21.90 -9.67
CA GLY A 58 -22.86 -22.89 -8.63
C GLY A 58 -22.12 -22.67 -7.30
N PRO A 59 -20.78 -22.52 -7.28
CA PRO A 59 -20.01 -22.26 -6.06
C PRO A 59 -20.43 -20.99 -5.30
N VAL A 60 -21.04 -20.00 -5.96
CA VAL A 60 -21.55 -18.81 -5.28
C VAL A 60 -22.71 -19.16 -4.36
N SER A 61 -23.58 -20.08 -4.77
CA SER A 61 -24.65 -20.60 -3.93
C SER A 61 -24.10 -21.34 -2.70
N ALA A 62 -23.03 -22.13 -2.89
CA ALA A 62 -22.36 -22.82 -1.79
C ALA A 62 -21.72 -21.83 -0.79
N LEU A 63 -21.00 -20.81 -1.28
CA LEU A 63 -20.43 -19.77 -0.42
C LEU A 63 -21.49 -19.08 0.44
N ILE A 64 -22.65 -18.77 -0.14
CA ILE A 64 -23.75 -18.11 0.56
C ILE A 64 -24.43 -19.05 1.57
N GLY A 65 -24.75 -20.25 1.10
CA GLY A 65 -25.49 -21.25 1.88
C GLY A 65 -24.68 -21.92 2.98
N MET A 66 -23.35 -21.92 2.88
CA MET A 66 -22.48 -22.71 3.77
C MET A 66 -21.46 -21.85 4.54
N VAL A 67 -21.08 -20.67 4.02
CA VAL A 67 -20.03 -19.83 4.64
C VAL A 67 -20.55 -18.48 5.12
N LEU A 68 -20.99 -17.62 4.20
CA LEU A 68 -21.40 -16.24 4.49
C LEU A 68 -22.67 -15.87 3.71
N PRO A 69 -23.84 -15.78 4.36
CA PRO A 69 -24.06 -15.81 5.81
C PRO A 69 -24.16 -17.21 6.43
N GLY A 70 -24.12 -18.27 5.63
CA GLY A 70 -24.12 -19.66 6.11
C GLY A 70 -25.49 -20.33 6.16
N PRO A 71 -25.62 -21.49 6.82
CA PRO A 71 -26.81 -22.33 6.77
C PRO A 71 -28.12 -21.59 7.07
N GLY A 72 -29.12 -21.82 6.22
CA GLY A 72 -30.42 -21.13 6.27
C GLY A 72 -30.48 -19.85 5.43
N ALA A 73 -29.41 -19.51 4.71
CA ALA A 73 -29.40 -18.44 3.73
C ALA A 73 -30.34 -18.76 2.56
N VAL A 74 -31.02 -17.72 2.07
CA VAL A 74 -31.87 -17.75 0.87
C VAL A 74 -31.46 -16.59 -0.02
N ILE A 75 -31.03 -16.92 -1.23
CA ILE A 75 -30.74 -15.94 -2.27
C ILE A 75 -32.07 -15.33 -2.74
N LEU A 76 -32.14 -14.00 -2.72
CA LEU A 76 -33.33 -13.23 -3.09
C LEU A 76 -33.21 -12.64 -4.50
N ASP A 77 -32.00 -12.25 -4.88
CA ASP A 77 -31.70 -11.55 -6.12
C ASP A 77 -30.23 -11.76 -6.50
N THR A 78 -29.95 -11.89 -7.78
CA THR A 78 -28.59 -12.10 -8.31
C THR A 78 -28.40 -11.29 -9.58
N ALA A 79 -27.32 -10.53 -9.65
CA ALA A 79 -26.92 -9.79 -10.83
C ALA A 79 -25.45 -10.07 -11.13
N PHE A 80 -25.17 -10.88 -12.14
CA PHE A 80 -23.82 -11.29 -12.50
C PHE A 80 -23.47 -10.87 -13.93
N ARG A 81 -22.21 -10.49 -14.10
CA ARG A 81 -21.59 -10.22 -15.40
C ARG A 81 -20.43 -11.19 -15.60
N PRO A 82 -20.53 -12.14 -16.56
CA PRO A 82 -19.35 -12.86 -17.01
C PRO A 82 -18.38 -11.89 -17.67
N VAL A 83 -17.10 -11.97 -17.29
CA VAL A 83 -16.05 -11.07 -17.77
C VAL A 83 -15.14 -11.78 -18.78
N ARG A 84 -14.83 -13.05 -18.52
CA ARG A 84 -14.04 -13.92 -19.39
C ARG A 84 -14.54 -15.35 -19.31
N ALA A 85 -14.25 -16.14 -20.34
CA ALA A 85 -14.51 -17.58 -20.31
C ALA A 85 -13.62 -18.28 -19.28
N VAL A 86 -14.14 -19.35 -18.69
CA VAL A 86 -13.44 -20.17 -17.70
C VAL A 86 -12.98 -21.45 -18.38
N ALA A 87 -11.69 -21.78 -18.25
CA ALA A 87 -11.15 -23.04 -18.74
C ALA A 87 -11.38 -24.18 -17.74
N PHE A 88 -11.57 -25.39 -18.25
CA PHE A 88 -11.57 -26.63 -17.47
C PHE A 88 -10.20 -26.93 -16.86
N ASP A 89 -10.19 -27.78 -15.82
CA ASP A 89 -9.01 -28.35 -15.16
C ASP A 89 -8.05 -27.33 -14.55
N ARG A 90 -8.55 -26.11 -14.29
CA ARG A 90 -7.83 -25.06 -13.56
C ARG A 90 -8.70 -24.51 -12.43
N PRO A 91 -8.10 -24.11 -11.30
CA PRO A 91 -8.84 -23.59 -10.16
C PRO A 91 -9.48 -22.24 -10.49
N VAL A 92 -10.70 -22.05 -10.01
CA VAL A 92 -11.41 -20.77 -10.00
C VAL A 92 -11.60 -20.36 -8.54
N ASP A 93 -11.06 -19.20 -8.20
CA ASP A 93 -11.09 -18.64 -6.86
C ASP A 93 -12.24 -17.64 -6.71
N TYR A 94 -13.14 -17.94 -5.78
CA TYR A 94 -14.34 -17.16 -5.53
C TYR A 94 -14.17 -16.31 -4.27
N SER A 95 -14.60 -15.06 -4.35
CA SER A 95 -14.62 -14.10 -3.25
C SER A 95 -16.02 -13.50 -3.13
N LEU A 96 -16.57 -13.52 -1.92
CA LEU A 96 -17.80 -12.87 -1.53
C LEU A 96 -17.50 -11.87 -0.41
N ARG A 97 -17.85 -10.59 -0.60
CA ARG A 97 -17.68 -9.54 0.41
C ARG A 97 -19.02 -8.93 0.78
N LEU A 98 -19.35 -8.93 2.07
CA LEU A 98 -20.53 -8.26 2.59
C LEU A 98 -20.38 -6.74 2.44
N ARG A 99 -21.28 -6.10 1.68
CA ARG A 99 -21.26 -4.65 1.41
C ARG A 99 -22.16 -3.89 2.36
N SER A 100 -23.35 -4.42 2.63
CA SER A 100 -24.30 -3.79 3.52
C SER A 100 -25.29 -4.78 4.10
N LYS A 101 -25.91 -4.39 5.20
CA LYS A 101 -26.95 -5.12 5.91
C LYS A 101 -28.10 -4.17 6.20
N SER A 102 -29.28 -4.48 5.68
CA SER A 102 -30.49 -3.72 5.97
C SER A 102 -30.98 -4.00 7.38
N ALA A 103 -31.01 -2.97 8.24
CA ALA A 103 -31.56 -3.11 9.59
C ALA A 103 -33.07 -3.42 9.58
N ALA A 104 -33.82 -2.93 8.58
CA ALA A 104 -35.26 -3.11 8.50
C ALA A 104 -35.68 -4.52 8.05
N THR A 105 -34.92 -5.12 7.13
CA THR A 105 -35.31 -6.38 6.47
C THR A 105 -34.37 -7.55 6.77
N GLY A 106 -33.19 -7.29 7.34
CA GLY A 106 -32.14 -8.28 7.51
C GLY A 106 -31.52 -8.77 6.19
N VAL A 107 -31.82 -8.09 5.07
CA VAL A 107 -31.23 -8.41 3.76
C VAL A 107 -29.77 -7.97 3.75
N LEU A 108 -28.91 -8.89 3.31
CA LEU A 108 -27.49 -8.69 3.09
C LEU A 108 -27.25 -8.48 1.61
N THR A 109 -26.47 -7.46 1.28
CA THR A 109 -25.97 -7.23 -0.08
C THR A 109 -24.50 -7.61 -0.13
N CYS A 110 -24.15 -8.55 -1.00
CA CYS A 110 -22.81 -9.11 -1.11
C CYS A 110 -22.26 -8.91 -2.52
N ARG A 111 -21.03 -8.38 -2.64
CA ARG A 111 -20.31 -8.37 -3.91
C ARG A 111 -19.61 -9.70 -4.10
N VAL A 112 -19.76 -10.30 -5.26
CA VAL A 112 -19.13 -11.57 -5.62
C VAL A 112 -18.19 -11.37 -6.80
N ARG A 113 -17.00 -11.96 -6.69
CA ARG A 113 -16.01 -12.02 -7.75
C ARG A 113 -15.44 -13.42 -7.87
N ALA A 114 -15.12 -13.83 -9.08
CA ALA A 114 -14.36 -15.04 -9.32
C ALA A 114 -13.16 -14.75 -10.21
N TYR A 115 -12.05 -15.43 -9.94
CA TYR A 115 -10.77 -15.26 -10.61
C TYR A 115 -10.25 -16.59 -11.13
N GLN A 116 -9.59 -16.59 -12.28
CA GLN A 116 -8.79 -17.70 -12.78
C GLN A 116 -7.45 -17.13 -13.24
N ASP A 117 -6.34 -17.59 -12.66
CA ASP A 117 -5.00 -17.00 -12.85
C ASP A 117 -4.95 -15.48 -12.60
N ARG A 118 -5.56 -15.01 -11.52
CA ARG A 118 -5.69 -13.57 -11.15
C ARG A 118 -6.52 -12.72 -12.11
N GLU A 119 -7.04 -13.29 -13.18
CA GLU A 119 -7.92 -12.61 -14.11
C GLU A 119 -9.36 -12.73 -13.66
N LEU A 120 -10.06 -11.61 -13.64
CA LEU A 120 -11.48 -11.56 -13.27
C LEU A 120 -12.31 -12.28 -14.33
N VAL A 121 -12.98 -13.37 -13.95
CA VAL A 121 -13.87 -14.14 -14.83
C VAL A 121 -15.34 -13.87 -14.57
N LEU A 122 -15.69 -13.45 -13.34
CA LEU A 122 -17.06 -13.14 -12.92
C LEU A 122 -17.05 -11.95 -11.95
N ASP A 123 -17.96 -10.99 -12.13
CA ASP A 123 -18.22 -9.90 -11.18
C ASP A 123 -19.74 -9.74 -11.03
N GLY A 124 -20.21 -9.49 -9.81
CA GLY A 124 -21.63 -9.33 -9.58
C GLY A 124 -22.00 -9.04 -8.15
N GLU A 125 -23.30 -9.02 -7.92
CA GLU A 125 -23.91 -8.80 -6.62
C GLU A 125 -24.97 -9.87 -6.35
N VAL A 126 -25.07 -10.27 -5.09
CA VAL A 126 -26.13 -11.14 -4.59
C VAL A 126 -26.78 -10.50 -3.38
N LYS A 127 -28.11 -10.49 -3.36
CA LYS A 127 -28.88 -10.18 -2.16
C LYS A 127 -29.35 -11.47 -1.53
N THR A 128 -29.11 -11.61 -0.24
CA THR A 128 -29.45 -12.83 0.52
C THR A 128 -30.00 -12.47 1.89
N THR A 129 -30.72 -13.39 2.50
CA THR A 129 -31.22 -13.26 3.87
C THR A 129 -31.13 -14.61 4.56
N VAL A 130 -31.10 -14.64 5.88
CA VAL A 130 -31.12 -15.90 6.64
C VAL A 130 -32.47 -16.04 7.31
N ARG A 131 -33.26 -17.05 6.90
CA ARG A 131 -34.64 -17.20 7.38
C ARG A 131 -34.77 -18.04 8.65
N SER A 132 -33.79 -18.89 8.97
CA SER A 132 -33.73 -19.64 10.24
C SER A 132 -32.33 -20.22 10.47
N PRO A 133 -31.75 -20.10 11.67
CA PRO A 133 -30.45 -20.68 11.97
C PRO A 133 -30.64 -22.12 12.45
N ARG A 134 -30.20 -23.11 11.66
CA ARG A 134 -29.70 -24.36 12.23
C ARG A 134 -28.45 -24.77 11.46
N PRO A 135 -27.27 -24.36 11.92
CA PRO A 135 -26.04 -25.06 11.56
C PRO A 135 -26.20 -26.50 12.03
N ARG A 136 -25.99 -27.48 11.15
CA ARG A 136 -25.77 -28.86 11.58
C ARG A 136 -24.28 -29.04 11.91
N PRO A 137 -23.92 -29.88 12.90
CA PRO A 137 -22.52 -30.15 13.25
C PRO A 137 -21.66 -30.65 12.08
N ASP A 138 -22.30 -31.16 11.02
CA ASP A 138 -21.67 -31.81 9.87
C ASP A 138 -21.68 -30.93 8.60
N ASP A 139 -22.14 -29.68 8.67
CA ASP A 139 -22.11 -28.75 7.54
C ASP A 139 -20.64 -28.39 7.25
N ASN A 140 -19.97 -29.19 6.41
CA ASN A 140 -18.60 -28.93 5.99
C ASN A 140 -18.61 -27.74 5.00
N PRO A 141 -18.12 -26.55 5.40
CA PRO A 141 -18.56 -25.31 4.79
C PRO A 141 -17.95 -25.04 3.41
N GLY A 142 -16.98 -25.84 2.95
CA GLY A 142 -16.35 -25.66 1.63
C GLY A 142 -15.98 -24.20 1.36
N GLY A 143 -14.93 -23.70 2.00
CA GLY A 143 -14.56 -22.28 1.93
C GLY A 143 -14.10 -21.75 3.28
N ARG A 144 -13.64 -20.51 3.32
CA ARG A 144 -13.11 -19.84 4.51
C ARG A 144 -13.83 -18.52 4.73
N PHE A 145 -14.19 -18.24 5.98
CA PHE A 145 -14.75 -16.98 6.42
C PHE A 145 -13.65 -16.12 7.06
N LEU A 146 -13.63 -14.83 6.71
CA LEU A 146 -12.76 -13.81 7.27
C LEU A 146 -13.65 -12.69 7.81
N PRO A 147 -13.63 -12.42 9.12
CA PRO A 147 -14.46 -11.37 9.71
C PRO A 147 -13.95 -9.98 9.30
N ALA A 148 -14.81 -8.96 9.40
CA ALA A 148 -14.50 -7.60 8.96
C ALA A 148 -13.35 -6.94 9.75
N ASP A 149 -13.19 -7.34 11.01
CA ASP A 149 -12.19 -6.88 11.97
C ASP A 149 -10.95 -7.78 12.02
N ALA A 150 -10.76 -8.67 11.04
CA ALA A 150 -9.58 -9.52 10.98
C ALA A 150 -8.28 -8.68 11.07
N PRO A 151 -7.26 -9.14 11.82
CA PRO A 151 -6.02 -8.41 12.00
C PRO A 151 -5.40 -7.96 10.68
N ARG A 152 -4.91 -6.72 10.64
CA ARG A 152 -4.30 -6.14 9.45
C ARG A 152 -2.81 -6.40 9.49
N LEU A 153 -2.31 -7.13 8.49
CA LEU A 153 -0.90 -7.48 8.35
C LEU A 153 -0.28 -6.70 7.20
N ALA A 154 0.83 -6.01 7.45
CA ALA A 154 1.63 -5.34 6.44
C ALA A 154 3.00 -6.01 6.26
N ALA A 155 3.34 -6.35 5.02
CA ALA A 155 4.68 -6.77 4.66
C ALA A 155 5.54 -5.53 4.33
N VAL A 156 6.73 -5.42 4.91
CA VAL A 156 7.66 -4.31 4.66
C VAL A 156 9.00 -4.88 4.22
N THR A 157 9.43 -4.55 3.00
CA THR A 157 10.76 -4.93 2.51
C THR A 157 11.79 -3.87 2.83
N GLY A 158 13.06 -4.27 2.96
CA GLY A 158 14.12 -3.33 3.35
C GLY A 158 13.98 -2.89 4.80
N ALA A 159 13.40 -3.73 5.67
CA ALA A 159 13.10 -3.40 7.06
C ALA A 159 14.34 -3.09 7.92
N ALA A 160 15.53 -3.48 7.46
CA ALA A 160 16.81 -3.12 8.08
C ALA A 160 17.36 -1.74 7.66
N GLY A 161 16.79 -1.12 6.61
CA GLY A 161 17.18 0.21 6.15
C GLY A 161 16.44 1.31 6.89
N ASP A 162 16.95 2.54 6.83
CA ASP A 162 16.44 3.67 7.64
C ASP A 162 14.94 3.92 7.42
N ILE A 163 14.49 4.03 6.16
CA ILE A 163 13.07 4.23 5.81
C ILE A 163 12.24 3.00 6.16
N GLY A 164 12.71 1.79 5.81
CA GLY A 164 11.96 0.56 6.05
C GLY A 164 11.73 0.29 7.54
N ALA A 165 12.73 0.55 8.39
CA ALA A 165 12.62 0.45 9.84
C ALA A 165 11.65 1.49 10.42
N ALA A 166 11.71 2.74 9.93
CA ALA A 166 10.78 3.78 10.35
C ALA A 166 9.33 3.44 9.96
N VAL A 167 9.11 2.92 8.73
CA VAL A 167 7.81 2.45 8.26
C VAL A 167 7.27 1.32 9.13
N ALA A 168 8.11 0.34 9.48
CA ALA A 168 7.73 -0.76 10.36
C ALA A 168 7.24 -0.25 11.72
N ARG A 169 7.98 0.68 12.35
CA ARG A 169 7.59 1.31 13.62
C ARG A 169 6.27 2.08 13.51
N ALA A 170 6.10 2.86 12.44
CA ALA A 170 4.89 3.66 12.23
C ALA A 170 3.64 2.77 12.04
N LEU A 171 3.76 1.68 11.29
CA LEU A 171 2.68 0.70 11.10
C LEU A 171 2.37 -0.07 12.39
N ALA A 172 3.38 -0.50 13.15
CA ALA A 172 3.20 -1.13 14.46
C ALA A 172 2.44 -0.24 15.44
N LYS A 173 2.81 1.05 15.52
CA LYS A 173 2.09 2.06 16.32
C LYS A 173 0.63 2.24 15.86
N GLY A 174 0.36 2.01 14.57
CA GLY A 174 -0.99 1.98 13.99
C GLY A 174 -1.77 0.68 14.22
N GLY A 175 -1.20 -0.27 14.98
CA GLY A 175 -1.81 -1.57 15.31
C GLY A 175 -1.78 -2.59 14.17
N TRP A 176 -0.84 -2.45 13.22
CA TRP A 176 -0.64 -3.45 12.17
C TRP A 176 0.32 -4.54 12.64
N ASP A 177 -0.07 -5.80 12.45
CA ASP A 177 0.89 -6.90 12.46
C ASP A 177 1.85 -6.72 11.28
N LEU A 178 3.06 -7.25 11.40
CA LEU A 178 4.13 -7.01 10.44
C LEU A 178 4.75 -8.30 9.91
N ALA A 179 5.07 -8.31 8.61
CA ALA A 179 6.01 -9.25 8.02
C ALA A 179 7.22 -8.48 7.49
N LEU A 180 8.35 -8.56 8.18
CA LEU A 180 9.53 -7.76 7.89
C LEU A 180 10.51 -8.56 7.02
N VAL A 181 10.73 -8.11 5.79
CA VAL A 181 11.68 -8.73 4.85
C VAL A 181 13.02 -8.00 4.92
N HIS A 182 14.08 -8.73 5.27
CA HIS A 182 15.42 -8.16 5.55
C HIS A 182 16.56 -9.15 5.30
N ARG A 183 17.81 -8.66 5.32
CA ARG A 183 19.04 -9.50 5.25
C ARG A 183 19.66 -9.82 6.60
N GLY A 184 19.20 -9.18 7.69
CA GLY A 184 19.66 -9.40 9.06
C GLY A 184 19.69 -8.10 9.86
N GLY A 185 20.06 -8.17 11.14
CA GLY A 185 20.32 -6.99 11.98
C GLY A 185 19.09 -6.15 12.31
N ILE A 186 17.91 -6.77 12.45
CA ILE A 186 16.65 -6.06 12.73
C ILE A 186 16.12 -6.26 14.15
N ASP A 187 16.87 -6.92 15.04
CA ASP A 187 16.38 -7.35 16.36
C ASP A 187 15.81 -6.18 17.18
N ASP A 188 16.47 -5.01 17.14
CA ASP A 188 15.95 -3.81 17.79
C ASP A 188 14.66 -3.29 17.16
N VAL A 189 14.52 -3.36 15.84
CA VAL A 189 13.29 -2.97 15.14
C VAL A 189 12.15 -3.91 15.50
N VAL A 190 12.41 -5.23 15.52
CA VAL A 190 11.43 -6.24 15.94
C VAL A 190 10.95 -5.95 17.36
N ARG A 191 11.90 -5.80 18.31
CA ARG A 191 11.58 -5.52 19.71
C ARG A 191 10.75 -4.24 19.85
N GLN A 192 11.15 -3.15 19.19
CA GLN A 192 10.42 -1.87 19.23
C GLN A 192 8.99 -1.98 18.66
N CYS A 193 8.80 -2.78 17.62
CA CYS A 193 7.48 -3.05 17.07
C CYS A 193 6.64 -3.93 18.02
N GLU A 194 7.20 -5.01 18.57
CA GLU A 194 6.49 -5.90 19.50
C GLU A 194 6.09 -5.21 20.81
N GLU A 195 6.87 -4.21 21.27
CA GLU A 195 6.53 -3.35 22.41
C GLU A 195 5.21 -2.57 22.22
N THR A 196 4.72 -2.40 20.98
CA THR A 196 3.41 -1.80 20.71
C THR A 196 2.25 -2.80 20.77
N GLY A 197 2.54 -4.09 21.04
CA GLY A 197 1.55 -5.16 21.17
C GLY A 197 1.15 -5.84 19.86
N VAL A 198 1.87 -5.60 18.76
CA VAL A 198 1.62 -6.25 17.47
C VAL A 198 2.48 -7.50 17.30
N THR A 199 2.06 -8.41 16.41
CA THR A 199 2.85 -9.59 16.04
C THR A 199 3.83 -9.23 14.92
N VAL A 200 5.08 -9.66 15.04
CA VAL A 200 6.11 -9.46 14.01
C VAL A 200 6.59 -10.81 13.47
N HIS A 201 6.49 -10.98 12.16
CA HIS A 201 7.05 -12.11 11.42
C HIS A 201 8.34 -11.67 10.73
N SER A 202 9.48 -12.19 11.19
CA SER A 202 10.77 -12.00 10.50
C SER A 202 10.87 -12.90 9.27
N VAL A 203 11.24 -12.31 8.13
CA VAL A 203 11.46 -13.00 6.85
C VAL A 203 12.86 -12.62 6.36
N THR A 204 13.83 -13.51 6.57
CA THR A 204 15.20 -13.29 6.08
C THR A 204 15.30 -13.65 4.60
N ALA A 205 15.64 -12.69 3.76
CA ALA A 205 15.82 -12.87 2.32
C ALA A 205 16.73 -11.79 1.73
N ASP A 206 17.69 -12.21 0.91
CA ASP A 206 18.39 -11.31 -0.02
C ASP A 206 17.60 -11.21 -1.33
N LEU A 207 16.99 -10.05 -1.59
CA LEU A 207 16.18 -9.85 -2.80
C LEU A 207 17.00 -9.89 -4.10
N THR A 208 18.33 -9.86 -4.02
CA THR A 208 19.19 -10.09 -5.19
C THR A 208 19.27 -11.55 -5.61
N VAL A 209 18.87 -12.47 -4.72
CA VAL A 209 18.95 -13.92 -4.93
C VAL A 209 17.56 -14.48 -5.29
N PRO A 210 17.36 -15.07 -6.48
CA PRO A 210 16.06 -15.58 -6.91
C PRO A 210 15.45 -16.63 -5.97
N ALA A 211 16.29 -17.50 -5.38
CA ALA A 211 15.82 -18.52 -4.44
C ALA A 211 15.26 -17.92 -3.15
N ASP A 212 15.91 -16.88 -2.62
CA ASP A 212 15.47 -16.15 -1.43
C ASP A 212 14.16 -15.40 -1.71
N ARG A 213 14.01 -14.80 -2.90
CA ARG A 213 12.76 -14.17 -3.32
C ARG A 213 11.61 -15.18 -3.39
N ALA A 214 11.85 -16.36 -3.96
CA ALA A 214 10.84 -17.42 -4.03
C ALA A 214 10.41 -17.88 -2.62
N ALA A 215 11.37 -18.08 -1.71
CA ALA A 215 11.07 -18.45 -0.32
C ALA A 215 10.31 -17.34 0.44
N ALA A 216 10.71 -16.07 0.26
CA ALA A 216 10.00 -14.93 0.84
C ALA A 216 8.58 -14.79 0.27
N ALA A 217 8.41 -14.97 -1.05
CA ALA A 217 7.12 -14.97 -1.71
C ALA A 217 6.19 -16.06 -1.13
N GLU A 218 6.66 -17.30 -1.02
CA GLU A 218 5.90 -18.39 -0.41
C GLU A 218 5.49 -18.07 1.04
N LYS A 219 6.43 -17.53 1.83
CA LYS A 219 6.15 -17.13 3.20
C LYS A 219 5.10 -16.03 3.27
N LEU A 220 5.23 -14.97 2.46
CA LEU A 220 4.24 -13.87 2.43
C LEU A 220 2.87 -14.34 1.93
N ALA A 221 2.81 -15.21 0.91
CA ALA A 221 1.57 -15.80 0.43
C ALA A 221 0.84 -16.57 1.55
N SER A 222 1.57 -17.33 2.36
CA SER A 222 1.00 -18.06 3.50
C SER A 222 0.45 -17.15 4.61
N LEU A 223 1.05 -15.97 4.79
CA LEU A 223 0.62 -14.98 5.78
C LEU A 223 -0.53 -14.10 5.26
N ALA A 224 -0.67 -14.00 3.92
CA ALA A 224 -1.70 -13.24 3.22
C ALA A 224 -1.87 -11.79 3.71
N PRO A 225 -0.80 -10.96 3.68
CA PRO A 225 -0.82 -9.58 4.13
C PRO A 225 -1.81 -8.74 3.31
N THR A 226 -2.43 -7.76 3.95
CA THR A 226 -3.33 -6.79 3.31
C THR A 226 -2.61 -5.56 2.80
N ALA A 227 -1.33 -5.40 3.13
CA ALA A 227 -0.46 -4.38 2.56
C ALA A 227 0.94 -4.94 2.24
N LEU A 228 1.54 -4.52 1.13
CA LEU A 228 2.95 -4.71 0.81
C LEU A 228 3.58 -3.34 0.62
N VAL A 229 4.54 -2.98 1.46
CA VAL A 229 5.37 -1.79 1.32
C VAL A 229 6.76 -2.18 0.82
N HIS A 230 7.06 -1.81 -0.42
CA HIS A 230 8.36 -2.04 -1.03
C HIS A 230 9.31 -0.86 -0.78
N ALA A 231 10.07 -0.92 0.31
CA ALA A 231 11.10 0.05 0.66
C ALA A 231 12.53 -0.44 0.41
N ALA A 232 12.72 -1.70 -0.01
CA ALA A 232 14.04 -2.21 -0.38
C ALA A 232 14.63 -1.45 -1.58
N ALA A 233 15.93 -1.17 -1.51
CA ALA A 233 16.71 -0.60 -2.61
C ALA A 233 18.17 -1.02 -2.47
N ALA A 234 18.82 -1.33 -3.59
CA ALA A 234 20.27 -1.54 -3.64
C ALA A 234 21.01 -0.21 -3.46
N PRO A 235 22.24 -0.16 -2.89
CA PRO A 235 23.06 1.06 -2.76
C PRO A 235 23.16 1.86 -4.06
N LEU A 236 23.26 3.20 -4.02
CA LEU A 236 23.36 4.04 -5.24
C LEU A 236 24.58 3.70 -6.11
N ALA A 237 25.65 3.22 -5.50
CA ALA A 237 26.87 2.80 -6.17
C ALA A 237 26.79 1.38 -6.75
N ALA A 238 25.67 0.67 -6.55
CA ALA A 238 25.48 -0.66 -7.09
C ALA A 238 25.33 -0.64 -8.62
N GLY A 239 25.62 -1.78 -9.26
CA GLY A 239 25.43 -1.91 -10.70
C GLY A 239 23.96 -2.12 -11.08
N HIS A 240 23.64 -1.98 -12.37
CA HIS A 240 22.28 -2.21 -12.91
C HIS A 240 21.62 -3.49 -12.41
N GLN A 241 22.37 -4.62 -12.34
CA GLN A 241 21.78 -5.90 -12.00
C GLN A 241 21.20 -5.87 -10.59
N GLU A 242 21.95 -5.34 -9.62
CA GLU A 242 21.51 -5.31 -8.22
C GLU A 242 20.31 -4.38 -8.02
N HIS A 243 20.30 -3.24 -8.71
CA HIS A 243 19.16 -2.32 -8.72
C HIS A 243 17.90 -2.97 -9.28
N PHE A 244 18.00 -3.68 -10.41
CA PHE A 244 16.87 -4.38 -11.02
C PHE A 244 16.41 -5.58 -10.19
N GLU A 245 17.32 -6.39 -9.65
CA GLU A 245 16.95 -7.54 -8.84
C GLU A 245 16.28 -7.10 -7.53
N THR A 246 16.82 -6.10 -6.84
CA THR A 246 16.25 -5.64 -5.56
C THR A 246 14.98 -4.84 -5.76
N GLY A 247 15.02 -3.83 -6.64
CA GLY A 247 13.95 -2.83 -6.77
C GLY A 247 12.81 -3.23 -7.70
N TYR A 248 13.08 -4.02 -8.74
CA TYR A 248 12.08 -4.47 -9.70
C TYR A 248 11.68 -5.94 -9.48
N ALA A 249 12.61 -6.88 -9.61
CA ALA A 249 12.29 -8.32 -9.51
C ALA A 249 11.79 -8.66 -8.10
N GLY A 250 12.45 -8.14 -7.06
CA GLY A 250 12.02 -8.23 -5.67
C GLY A 250 10.60 -7.72 -5.43
N LEU A 251 10.26 -6.54 -5.97
CA LEU A 251 8.89 -6.03 -5.90
C LEU A 251 7.93 -6.96 -6.65
N ARG A 252 8.27 -7.35 -7.88
CA ARG A 252 7.37 -8.11 -8.76
C ARG A 252 7.00 -9.46 -8.15
N ASP A 253 8.00 -10.22 -7.72
CA ASP A 253 7.80 -11.57 -7.16
C ASP A 253 6.96 -11.52 -5.88
N LEU A 254 7.26 -10.58 -4.98
CA LEU A 254 6.53 -10.44 -3.73
C LEU A 254 5.13 -9.85 -3.93
N ALA A 255 4.95 -8.91 -4.86
CA ALA A 255 3.64 -8.34 -5.19
C ALA A 255 2.72 -9.42 -5.77
N ASP A 256 3.23 -10.24 -6.69
CA ASP A 256 2.49 -11.39 -7.25
C ASP A 256 2.08 -12.37 -6.14
N ALA A 257 2.97 -12.66 -5.18
CA ALA A 257 2.70 -13.59 -4.09
C ALA A 257 1.58 -13.14 -3.14
N VAL A 258 1.44 -11.83 -2.89
CA VAL A 258 0.41 -11.29 -1.97
C VAL A 258 -0.90 -10.96 -2.67
N LEU A 259 -0.89 -10.82 -4.00
CA LEU A 259 -2.02 -10.33 -4.77
C LEU A 259 -3.23 -11.26 -4.68
N ASP A 260 -3.02 -12.58 -4.66
CA ASP A 260 -4.10 -13.57 -4.56
C ASP A 260 -4.93 -13.37 -3.28
N GLY A 261 -4.24 -13.18 -2.14
CA GLY A 261 -4.89 -12.87 -0.86
C GLY A 261 -5.64 -11.54 -0.87
N MET A 262 -5.08 -10.50 -1.50
CA MET A 262 -5.72 -9.18 -1.60
C MET A 262 -6.97 -9.21 -2.50
N LEU A 263 -6.92 -9.93 -3.62
CA LEU A 263 -8.06 -10.14 -4.53
C LEU A 263 -9.19 -10.92 -3.84
N LEU A 264 -8.84 -11.99 -3.12
CA LEU A 264 -9.81 -12.76 -2.35
C LEU A 264 -10.48 -11.93 -1.24
N ARG A 265 -9.75 -11.00 -0.62
CA ARG A 265 -10.32 -10.04 0.35
C ARG A 265 -11.07 -8.89 -0.32
N GLN A 266 -10.94 -8.71 -1.64
CA GLN A 266 -11.37 -7.52 -2.38
C GLN A 266 -10.86 -6.22 -1.75
N GLN A 267 -9.66 -6.27 -1.17
CA GLN A 267 -9.02 -5.17 -0.45
C GLN A 267 -7.54 -5.47 -0.26
N GLY A 268 -6.69 -4.53 -0.66
CA GLY A 268 -5.27 -4.56 -0.36
C GLY A 268 -4.56 -3.29 -0.82
N CYS A 269 -3.31 -3.14 -0.43
CA CYS A 269 -2.45 -2.04 -0.85
C CYS A 269 -1.06 -2.56 -1.25
N VAL A 270 -0.60 -2.20 -2.45
CA VAL A 270 0.80 -2.37 -2.86
C VAL A 270 1.39 -0.98 -2.98
N LEU A 271 2.31 -0.66 -2.06
CA LEU A 271 2.96 0.64 -1.97
C LEU A 271 4.44 0.52 -2.33
N LEU A 272 4.90 1.38 -3.24
CA LEU A 272 6.30 1.49 -3.61
C LEU A 272 6.91 2.77 -3.03
N LEU A 273 8.05 2.65 -2.36
CA LEU A 273 8.93 3.81 -2.13
C LEU A 273 9.70 4.08 -3.42
N GLY A 274 9.15 5.01 -4.20
CA GLY A 274 9.75 5.57 -5.41
C GLY A 274 10.85 6.56 -5.09
N SER A 275 11.05 7.53 -5.97
CA SER A 275 12.03 8.60 -5.76
C SER A 275 11.74 9.78 -6.66
N GLU A 276 11.86 10.99 -6.14
CA GLU A 276 11.81 12.21 -6.96
C GLU A 276 12.92 12.23 -8.04
N ALA A 277 14.04 11.52 -7.81
CA ALA A 277 15.15 11.40 -8.77
C ALA A 277 14.71 10.89 -10.15
N SER A 278 13.61 10.12 -10.23
CA SER A 278 13.02 9.66 -11.49
C SER A 278 12.52 10.79 -12.39
N ARG A 279 12.38 12.02 -11.86
CA ARG A 279 11.87 13.17 -12.61
C ARG A 279 12.98 13.98 -13.25
N TYR A 280 14.10 14.18 -12.55
CA TYR A 280 15.19 15.06 -12.99
C TYR A 280 16.49 14.32 -13.33
N HIS A 281 16.53 12.99 -13.17
CA HIS A 281 17.61 12.11 -13.63
C HIS A 281 19.02 12.60 -13.22
N PRO A 282 19.36 12.57 -11.92
CA PRO A 282 20.67 12.97 -11.44
C PRO A 282 21.80 12.24 -12.17
N ARG A 283 22.90 12.95 -12.43
CA ARG A 283 24.08 12.38 -13.10
C ARG A 283 24.64 11.22 -12.28
N GLY A 284 24.81 10.06 -12.93
CA GLY A 284 25.36 8.85 -12.31
C GLY A 284 24.32 7.96 -11.63
N TRP A 285 23.03 8.30 -11.64
CA TRP A 285 21.97 7.53 -10.99
C TRP A 285 21.06 6.83 -12.02
N SER A 286 21.53 6.62 -13.25
CA SER A 286 20.72 6.08 -14.35
C SER A 286 20.14 4.70 -14.02
N ASP A 287 20.94 3.82 -13.43
CA ASP A 287 20.55 2.45 -13.12
C ASP A 287 19.54 2.40 -11.97
N TYR A 288 19.77 3.21 -10.94
CA TYR A 288 18.82 3.41 -9.83
C TYR A 288 17.47 3.94 -10.33
N VAL A 289 17.48 5.01 -11.14
CA VAL A 289 16.27 5.62 -11.70
C VAL A 289 15.53 4.64 -12.62
N ALA A 290 16.26 3.89 -13.46
CA ALA A 290 15.67 2.88 -14.34
C ALA A 290 14.94 1.80 -13.53
N ALA A 291 15.54 1.30 -12.45
CA ALA A 291 14.89 0.30 -11.59
C ALA A 291 13.64 0.86 -10.89
N LYS A 292 13.68 2.10 -10.38
CA LYS A 292 12.51 2.76 -9.78
C LYS A 292 11.38 2.97 -10.78
N ALA A 293 11.69 3.40 -12.01
CA ALA A 293 10.71 3.55 -13.07
C ALA A 293 10.10 2.21 -13.50
N ALA A 294 10.91 1.15 -13.60
CA ALA A 294 10.42 -0.20 -13.89
C ALA A 294 9.46 -0.70 -12.79
N ALA A 295 9.82 -0.50 -11.52
CA ALA A 295 8.99 -0.83 -10.37
C ALA A 295 7.67 -0.04 -10.36
N GLU A 296 7.70 1.27 -10.67
CA GLU A 296 6.50 2.09 -10.81
C GLU A 296 5.57 1.57 -11.92
N SER A 297 6.13 1.11 -13.04
CA SER A 297 5.34 0.50 -14.12
C SER A 297 4.61 -0.76 -13.68
N VAL A 298 5.17 -1.54 -12.75
CA VAL A 298 4.49 -2.71 -12.16
C VAL A 298 3.23 -2.27 -11.40
N LEU A 299 3.34 -1.22 -10.59
CA LEU A 299 2.20 -0.69 -9.81
C LEU A 299 1.08 -0.14 -10.70
N ARG A 300 1.43 0.54 -11.80
CA ARG A 300 0.45 0.97 -12.82
C ARG A 300 -0.29 -0.22 -13.42
N GLY A 301 0.43 -1.30 -13.71
CA GLY A 301 -0.16 -2.56 -14.15
C GLY A 301 -1.11 -3.15 -13.10
N ILE A 302 -0.71 -3.19 -11.82
CA ILE A 302 -1.55 -3.69 -10.74
C ILE A 302 -2.85 -2.88 -10.63
N ASP A 303 -2.78 -1.55 -10.64
CA ASP A 303 -3.98 -0.71 -10.57
C ASP A 303 -4.90 -0.90 -11.78
N ARG A 304 -4.33 -0.93 -13.00
CA ARG A 304 -5.09 -1.12 -14.23
C ARG A 304 -5.89 -2.43 -14.23
N HIS A 305 -5.29 -3.53 -13.75
CA HIS A 305 -5.91 -4.85 -13.80
C HIS A 305 -6.72 -5.17 -12.52
N HIS A 306 -6.32 -4.65 -11.36
CA HIS A 306 -6.82 -5.06 -10.06
C HIS A 306 -7.30 -3.90 -9.16
N GLY A 307 -7.21 -2.65 -9.59
CA GLY A 307 -7.71 -1.46 -8.89
C GLY A 307 -9.21 -1.52 -8.62
N ALA A 308 -10.00 -1.81 -9.67
CA ALA A 308 -11.42 -2.09 -9.52
C ALA A 308 -11.67 -3.30 -8.59
N GLY A 309 -10.70 -4.21 -8.51
CA GLY A 309 -10.57 -5.36 -7.61
C GLY A 309 -10.60 -5.01 -6.11
N GLY A 310 -10.30 -3.76 -5.76
CA GLY A 310 -10.05 -3.30 -4.39
C GLY A 310 -8.57 -3.35 -4.01
N VAL A 311 -7.67 -3.72 -4.94
CA VAL A 311 -6.23 -3.71 -4.72
C VAL A 311 -5.67 -2.37 -5.18
N ARG A 312 -5.19 -1.57 -4.24
CA ARG A 312 -4.73 -0.22 -4.51
C ARG A 312 -3.23 -0.18 -4.73
N ALA A 313 -2.79 0.54 -5.76
CA ALA A 313 -1.38 0.83 -5.96
C ALA A 313 -1.05 2.26 -5.51
N VAL A 314 0.01 2.42 -4.73
CA VAL A 314 0.46 3.73 -4.24
C VAL A 314 1.95 3.89 -4.48
N VAL A 315 2.36 5.01 -5.05
CA VAL A 315 3.78 5.33 -5.23
C VAL A 315 4.10 6.55 -4.38
N VAL A 316 4.94 6.38 -3.36
CA VAL A 316 5.44 7.50 -2.55
C VAL A 316 6.82 7.88 -3.09
N GLU A 317 6.95 9.10 -3.57
CA GLU A 317 8.19 9.67 -4.11
C GLU A 317 8.74 10.69 -3.12
N PRO A 318 9.54 10.27 -2.14
CA PRO A 318 10.24 11.22 -1.31
C PRO A 318 11.33 11.94 -2.11
N GLY A 319 11.53 13.21 -1.76
CA GLY A 319 12.75 13.95 -2.07
C GLY A 319 13.93 13.37 -1.28
N TYR A 320 14.95 14.19 -1.04
CA TYR A 320 16.13 13.74 -0.30
C TYR A 320 15.76 13.34 1.14
N VAL A 321 16.02 12.08 1.51
CA VAL A 321 15.81 11.55 2.87
C VAL A 321 17.16 11.39 3.56
N GLN A 322 17.26 11.81 4.81
CA GLN A 322 18.46 11.68 5.63
C GLN A 322 18.63 10.23 6.09
N GLY A 323 19.76 9.63 5.77
CA GLY A 323 20.06 8.26 6.17
C GLY A 323 21.45 7.82 5.70
N ARG A 324 21.82 6.60 6.07
CA ARG A 324 23.10 5.97 5.70
C ARG A 324 23.27 5.90 4.18
N TYR A 325 22.17 5.68 3.48
CA TYR A 325 22.11 5.54 2.03
C TYR A 325 22.39 6.86 1.27
N SER A 326 22.16 8.00 1.90
CA SER A 326 22.22 9.33 1.27
C SER A 326 23.35 10.21 1.81
N ALA A 327 23.98 9.82 2.91
CA ALA A 327 25.01 10.60 3.62
C ALA A 327 26.15 11.09 2.71
N ASP A 328 26.62 10.26 1.77
CA ASP A 328 27.78 10.57 0.92
C ASP A 328 27.43 11.37 -0.35
N VAL A 329 26.14 11.47 -0.69
CA VAL A 329 25.65 12.14 -1.92
C VAL A 329 24.82 13.39 -1.63
N ARG A 330 24.73 13.79 -0.35
CA ARG A 330 24.04 15.01 0.07
C ARG A 330 24.72 16.25 -0.52
N PRO A 331 24.01 17.08 -1.30
CA PRO A 331 24.52 18.42 -1.61
C PRO A 331 24.63 19.23 -0.32
N SER A 332 25.77 19.89 -0.11
CA SER A 332 26.00 20.74 1.06
C SER A 332 24.93 21.84 1.15
N GLY A 333 24.26 21.97 2.29
CA GLY A 333 23.24 23.00 2.53
C GLY A 333 21.81 22.64 2.13
N VAL A 334 21.54 21.43 1.61
CA VAL A 334 20.17 20.97 1.32
C VAL A 334 19.59 20.25 2.53
N LEU A 335 18.43 20.70 3.02
CA LEU A 335 17.65 20.04 4.07
C LEU A 335 17.03 18.75 3.54
N GLY A 336 17.07 17.70 4.36
CA GLY A 336 16.49 16.41 4.02
C GLY A 336 15.29 16.05 4.89
N LEU A 337 14.37 15.31 4.29
CA LEU A 337 13.32 14.58 5.00
C LEU A 337 13.93 13.59 5.97
N LEU A 338 13.25 13.34 7.08
CA LEU A 338 13.61 12.26 7.99
C LEU A 338 12.90 10.98 7.60
N PRO A 339 13.48 9.79 7.86
CA PRO A 339 12.82 8.51 7.62
C PRO A 339 11.42 8.43 8.24
N GLU A 340 11.24 9.04 9.42
CA GLU A 340 9.99 9.08 10.17
C GLU A 340 8.89 9.87 9.44
N GLU A 341 9.20 10.97 8.77
CA GLU A 341 8.20 11.73 7.98
C GLU A 341 7.70 10.92 6.78
N VAL A 342 8.62 10.20 6.14
CA VAL A 342 8.26 9.27 5.06
C VAL A 342 7.38 8.14 5.63
N ALA A 343 7.74 7.61 6.80
CA ALA A 343 7.02 6.53 7.45
C ALA A 343 5.60 6.91 7.88
N GLU A 344 5.41 8.11 8.43
CA GLU A 344 4.09 8.63 8.81
C GLU A 344 3.18 8.75 7.58
N LEU A 345 3.71 9.28 6.48
CA LEU A 345 2.97 9.35 5.22
C LEU A 345 2.63 7.95 4.70
N VAL A 346 3.59 7.03 4.67
CA VAL A 346 3.35 5.64 4.23
C VAL A 346 2.28 4.96 5.09
N ALA A 347 2.32 5.10 6.41
CA ALA A 347 1.33 4.52 7.31
C ALA A 347 -0.07 5.11 7.08
N ALA A 348 -0.17 6.43 6.85
CA ALA A 348 -1.42 7.08 6.49
C ALA A 348 -1.96 6.57 5.13
N GLU A 349 -1.11 6.44 4.12
CA GLU A 349 -1.46 5.95 2.80
C GLU A 349 -1.90 4.49 2.81
N VAL A 350 -1.28 3.64 3.64
CA VAL A 350 -1.67 2.24 3.85
C VAL A 350 -2.99 2.14 4.63
N GLY A 351 -3.18 2.98 5.65
CA GLY A 351 -4.38 3.01 6.48
C GLY A 351 -5.64 3.52 5.78
N ASP A 352 -5.50 4.43 4.81
CA ASP A 352 -6.60 4.99 4.02
C ASP A 352 -7.09 4.00 2.95
N THR A 353 -7.87 3.01 3.35
CA THR A 353 -8.37 1.96 2.44
C THR A 353 -9.38 2.43 1.39
N THR A 354 -9.85 3.68 1.50
CA THR A 354 -10.86 4.28 0.61
C THR A 354 -10.29 5.18 -0.46
N ALA A 355 -9.07 5.68 -0.28
CA ALA A 355 -8.40 6.48 -1.30
C ALA A 355 -8.28 5.75 -2.64
N PRO A 356 -8.22 6.47 -3.76
CA PRO A 356 -7.86 5.88 -5.04
C PRO A 356 -6.36 5.54 -5.10
N ALA A 357 -5.97 4.78 -6.12
CA ALA A 357 -4.57 4.64 -6.49
C ALA A 357 -3.97 6.02 -6.83
N ARG A 358 -2.77 6.28 -6.34
CA ARG A 358 -2.17 7.62 -6.43
C ARG A 358 -0.66 7.59 -6.34
N ARG A 359 -0.08 8.69 -6.77
CA ARG A 359 1.31 9.02 -6.55
C ARG A 359 1.39 10.17 -5.56
N VAL A 360 2.29 10.08 -4.60
CA VAL A 360 2.44 11.06 -3.54
C VAL A 360 3.86 11.56 -3.52
N TRP A 361 4.04 12.84 -3.84
CA TRP A 361 5.32 13.51 -3.72
C TRP A 361 5.44 14.10 -2.32
N LEU A 362 6.53 13.77 -1.65
CA LEU A 362 6.88 14.30 -0.35
C LEU A 362 8.20 15.07 -0.47
N SER A 363 8.18 16.35 -0.14
CA SER A 363 9.37 17.19 0.00
C SER A 363 9.35 17.89 1.37
N THR A 364 10.42 18.61 1.70
CA THR A 364 10.47 19.45 2.91
C THR A 364 9.42 20.57 2.91
N ASP A 365 8.89 20.92 1.74
CA ASP A 365 7.88 21.97 1.57
C ASP A 365 6.44 21.45 1.71
N GLY A 366 6.25 20.12 1.69
CA GLY A 366 4.96 19.50 1.95
C GLY A 366 4.68 18.24 1.11
N VAL A 367 3.39 17.89 1.05
CA VAL A 367 2.89 16.68 0.38
C VAL A 367 1.99 17.06 -0.79
N THR A 368 2.29 16.55 -1.98
CA THR A 368 1.43 16.72 -3.17
C THR A 368 0.95 15.36 -3.68
N ARG A 369 -0.35 15.20 -3.94
CA ARG A 369 -0.96 13.96 -4.42
C ARG A 369 -1.39 14.10 -5.89
N TYR A 370 -1.10 13.07 -6.69
CA TYR A 370 -1.42 12.98 -8.10
C TYR A 370 -2.15 11.67 -8.41
N ALA A 371 -2.91 11.62 -9.50
CA ALA A 371 -3.37 10.33 -10.00
C ALA A 371 -2.16 9.48 -10.39
N LEU A 372 -2.26 8.16 -10.19
CA LEU A 372 -1.15 7.25 -10.50
C LEU A 372 -0.76 7.37 -11.98
N ASP A 373 -1.74 7.45 -12.88
CA ASP A 373 -1.58 7.59 -14.34
C ASP A 373 -1.02 8.95 -14.83
N GLY A 374 -0.65 9.85 -13.92
CA GLY A 374 0.00 11.12 -14.26
C GLY A 374 -0.98 12.24 -14.64
N GLY A 375 -2.29 11.99 -14.61
CA GLY A 375 -3.30 13.05 -14.61
C GLY A 375 -3.23 13.86 -13.30
N ALA A 376 -3.46 15.17 -13.39
CA ALA A 376 -3.68 15.98 -12.19
C ALA A 376 -4.82 15.35 -11.38
N ALA A 377 -4.61 15.12 -10.09
CA ALA A 377 -5.70 14.72 -9.20
C ALA A 377 -6.75 15.83 -9.23
N GLN A 378 -7.96 15.52 -9.67
CA GLN A 378 -9.06 16.47 -9.66
C GLN A 378 -9.58 16.56 -8.22
N GLU A 379 -8.92 17.36 -7.39
CA GLU A 379 -9.47 17.78 -6.11
C GLU A 379 -10.52 18.85 -6.37
N GLY A 380 -11.76 18.56 -6.00
CA GLY A 380 -12.83 19.54 -5.99
C GLY A 380 -12.57 20.58 -4.91
N ALA A 381 -12.20 21.79 -5.31
CA ALA A 381 -12.38 23.00 -4.53
C ALA A 381 -12.67 24.17 -5.47
N ALA A 382 -13.64 24.98 -5.05
CA ALA A 382 -14.27 26.03 -5.82
C ALA A 382 -13.30 27.14 -6.26
N SER A 383 -13.53 27.64 -7.48
CA SER A 383 -13.39 29.03 -7.94
C SER A 383 -12.51 29.97 -7.08
N SER A 384 -11.36 30.37 -7.61
CA SER A 384 -11.14 31.79 -7.88
C SER A 384 -10.15 32.03 -9.04
N ALA A 385 -10.68 32.79 -10.01
CA ALA A 385 -10.09 33.60 -11.07
C ALA A 385 -8.66 33.32 -11.60
N ALA A 386 -8.62 33.06 -12.91
CA ALA A 386 -7.46 33.15 -13.77
C ALA A 386 -6.92 34.59 -13.94
N GLY A 387 -5.60 34.70 -14.11
CA GLY A 387 -4.88 35.83 -14.71
C GLY A 387 -3.63 35.31 -15.45
N PRO A 388 -3.21 35.89 -16.59
CA PRO A 388 -2.59 35.13 -17.67
C PRO A 388 -1.07 34.98 -17.56
N ALA A 389 -0.59 33.96 -18.27
CA ALA A 389 0.81 33.62 -18.51
C ALA A 389 1.67 34.80 -19.02
N ALA A 390 2.92 34.85 -18.54
CA ALA A 390 4.01 35.57 -19.18
C ALA A 390 5.19 34.62 -19.42
N ARG A 391 5.68 34.65 -20.66
CA ARG A 391 6.83 33.88 -21.18
C ARG A 391 8.16 34.42 -20.64
N GLU A 392 9.09 33.49 -20.51
CA GLU A 392 10.55 33.57 -20.70
C GLU A 392 11.32 34.82 -20.27
N SER A 393 12.31 34.62 -19.40
CA SER A 393 13.55 35.40 -19.39
C SER A 393 14.71 34.52 -18.88
N SER A 394 15.67 34.34 -19.77
CA SER A 394 16.98 33.73 -19.54
C SER A 394 17.82 34.52 -18.54
N ALA A 395 18.43 33.86 -17.55
CA ALA A 395 19.59 34.38 -16.83
C ALA A 395 20.58 33.25 -16.54
N GLY A 396 21.85 33.50 -16.86
CA GLY A 396 22.98 32.57 -16.75
C GLY A 396 23.39 32.25 -15.31
N PRO A 397 24.51 31.53 -15.13
CA PRO A 397 24.82 30.82 -13.90
C PRO A 397 25.18 31.80 -12.78
N SER A 398 24.33 31.88 -11.75
CA SER A 398 24.72 32.50 -10.49
C SER A 398 25.63 31.54 -9.72
N GLN A 399 26.91 31.88 -9.66
CA GLN A 399 27.77 31.40 -8.59
C GLN A 399 27.36 32.10 -7.30
N GLY A 400 26.81 31.34 -6.37
CA GLY A 400 26.54 31.76 -5.00
C GLY A 400 26.36 30.51 -4.15
N GLY A 401 27.37 30.15 -3.36
CA GLY A 401 27.19 29.16 -2.29
C GLY A 401 26.23 29.70 -1.22
N PRO A 402 25.59 28.83 -0.41
CA PRO A 402 24.62 29.26 0.58
C PRO A 402 25.33 30.10 1.67
N VAL A 403 24.86 31.32 1.85
CA VAL A 403 25.14 32.12 3.06
C VAL A 403 24.28 31.53 4.17
N VAL A 404 24.89 30.89 5.16
CA VAL A 404 24.21 30.53 6.40
C VAL A 404 23.90 31.85 7.11
N SER A 405 22.62 32.20 7.25
CA SER A 405 22.22 33.41 7.98
C SER A 405 22.57 33.26 9.47
N GLY A 406 23.07 34.32 10.10
CA GLY A 406 23.42 34.32 11.53
C GLY A 406 22.25 34.02 12.49
N HIS A 407 21.01 33.99 11.97
CA HIS A 407 19.83 33.58 12.71
C HIS A 407 19.79 32.06 12.94
N THR A 408 20.17 31.24 11.95
CA THR A 408 20.13 29.77 12.10
C THR A 408 21.06 29.30 13.22
N GLU A 409 22.26 29.88 13.32
CA GLU A 409 23.23 29.59 14.39
C GLU A 409 22.71 29.99 15.78
N ARG A 410 21.95 31.08 15.86
CA ARG A 410 21.33 31.55 17.11
C ARG A 410 20.14 30.70 17.53
N VAL A 411 19.33 30.23 16.57
CA VAL A 411 18.29 29.21 16.84
C VAL A 411 18.95 27.91 17.31
N GLU A 412 20.04 27.47 16.68
CA GLU A 412 20.83 26.29 17.10
C GLU A 412 21.34 26.42 18.54
N ALA A 413 21.89 27.58 18.89
CA ALA A 413 22.35 27.84 20.25
C ALA A 413 21.21 27.83 21.28
N ALA A 414 20.04 28.40 20.95
CA ALA A 414 18.87 28.39 21.82
C ALA A 414 18.33 26.97 22.05
N VAL A 415 18.28 26.16 20.99
CA VAL A 415 17.82 24.77 21.06
C VAL A 415 18.80 23.90 21.85
N ARG A 416 20.11 24.01 21.62
CA ARG A 416 21.15 23.27 22.37
C ARG A 416 21.18 23.66 23.86
N ARG A 417 20.71 24.84 24.23
CA ARG A 417 20.55 25.24 25.64
C ARG A 417 19.53 24.36 26.38
N ILE A 418 18.52 23.88 25.67
CA ILE A 418 17.46 23.03 26.22
C ILE A 418 17.86 21.55 26.13
N LEU A 419 18.38 21.12 24.98
CA LEU A 419 18.66 19.71 24.70
C LEU A 419 20.05 19.24 25.17
N GLY A 420 20.92 20.17 25.55
CA GLY A 420 22.31 19.91 25.90
C GLY A 420 23.27 20.29 24.77
N PRO A 421 24.53 20.65 25.11
CA PRO A 421 25.49 21.20 24.15
C PRO A 421 25.83 20.23 23.00
N ASP A 422 25.78 18.94 23.26
CA ASP A 422 26.14 17.89 22.31
C ASP A 422 24.95 17.39 21.46
N ALA A 423 23.74 17.92 21.65
CA ALA A 423 22.55 17.47 20.94
C ALA A 423 22.65 17.74 19.43
N ASP A 424 22.45 16.74 18.56
CA ASP A 424 22.40 17.00 17.11
C ASP A 424 21.05 17.60 16.70
N VAL A 425 20.98 18.93 16.70
CA VAL A 425 19.73 19.66 16.46
C VAL A 425 19.48 19.97 14.99
N ARG A 426 20.52 19.99 14.15
CA ARG A 426 20.39 20.39 12.73
C ARG A 426 19.50 19.45 11.93
N ASN A 427 19.39 18.21 12.40
CA ASN A 427 18.53 17.17 11.84
C ASN A 427 17.49 16.69 12.87
N GLY A 428 17.27 17.47 13.93
CA GLY A 428 16.50 17.11 15.10
C GLY A 428 15.06 17.62 15.09
N GLY A 429 14.20 16.95 15.84
CA GLY A 429 12.80 17.32 16.01
C GLY A 429 12.07 16.48 17.05
N VAL A 430 10.75 16.68 17.14
CA VAL A 430 9.87 15.99 18.09
C VAL A 430 9.92 14.49 17.87
N GLY A 431 10.35 13.74 18.90
CA GLY A 431 10.48 12.28 18.84
C GLY A 431 11.71 11.77 18.10
N LEU A 432 12.60 12.66 17.66
CA LEU A 432 13.81 12.35 16.89
C LEU A 432 15.08 12.67 17.69
N THR A 433 15.07 13.81 18.40
CA THR A 433 16.17 14.20 19.28
C THR A 433 15.79 13.86 20.72
N PRO A 434 16.64 13.15 21.48
CA PRO A 434 16.42 12.97 22.91
C PRO A 434 16.20 14.32 23.61
N GLY A 435 15.11 14.42 24.39
CA GLY A 435 14.70 15.65 25.08
C GLY A 435 13.87 16.62 24.22
N TRP A 436 13.81 16.43 22.90
CA TRP A 436 12.91 17.18 22.02
C TRP A 436 11.58 16.43 21.93
N ASP A 437 10.78 16.49 22.99
CA ASP A 437 9.41 15.95 23.04
C ASP A 437 8.38 17.08 23.07
N SER A 438 7.11 16.83 23.40
CA SER A 438 6.10 17.89 23.48
C SER A 438 6.44 18.97 24.52
N LEU A 439 7.10 18.61 25.63
CA LEU A 439 7.54 19.56 26.66
C LEU A 439 8.81 20.28 26.22
N GLY A 440 9.78 19.56 25.67
CA GLY A 440 11.01 20.11 25.09
C GLY A 440 10.73 21.07 23.94
N GLN A 441 9.75 20.78 23.08
CA GLN A 441 9.28 21.67 22.02
C GLN A 441 8.82 23.01 22.59
N ILE A 442 8.02 22.99 23.65
CA ILE A 442 7.54 24.22 24.30
C ILE A 442 8.73 25.01 24.86
N GLN A 443 9.67 24.34 25.54
CA GLN A 443 10.86 24.98 26.09
C GLN A 443 11.76 25.58 25.01
N ILE A 444 11.95 24.87 23.90
CA ILE A 444 12.70 25.32 22.73
C ILE A 444 12.05 26.55 22.11
N VAL A 445 10.74 26.51 21.88
CA VAL A 445 9.98 27.63 21.34
C VAL A 445 10.12 28.86 22.24
N LEU A 446 9.97 28.70 23.56
CA LEU A 446 10.14 29.80 24.52
C LEU A 446 11.58 30.36 24.51
N ALA A 447 12.59 29.49 24.44
CA ALA A 447 13.99 29.92 24.38
C ALA A 447 14.31 30.68 23.08
N VAL A 448 13.67 30.29 21.97
CA VAL A 448 13.80 30.97 20.68
C VAL A 448 13.03 32.29 20.66
N GLU A 449 11.82 32.35 21.21
CA GLU A 449 11.08 33.62 21.40
C GLU A 449 11.92 34.63 22.21
N GLU A 450 12.54 34.17 23.31
CA GLU A 450 13.42 34.98 24.15
C GLU A 450 14.67 35.45 23.40
N GLU A 451 15.35 34.55 22.68
CA GLU A 451 16.58 34.86 21.94
C GLU A 451 16.37 35.92 20.84
N PHE A 452 15.24 35.86 20.14
CA PHE A 452 14.96 36.76 19.02
C PHE A 452 14.06 37.94 19.39
N GLY A 453 13.52 37.98 20.61
CA GLY A 453 12.56 39.01 21.04
C GLY A 453 11.26 38.99 20.22
N ILE A 454 10.87 37.81 19.75
CA ILE A 454 9.67 37.59 18.91
C ILE A 454 8.62 36.78 19.67
N ARG A 455 7.40 36.76 19.13
CA ARG A 455 6.33 35.83 19.54
C ARG A 455 5.93 35.01 18.33
N LEU A 456 6.14 33.71 18.41
CA LEU A 456 5.83 32.79 17.32
C LEU A 456 4.31 32.54 17.32
N PRO A 457 3.61 32.78 16.19
CA PRO A 457 2.17 32.58 16.12
C PRO A 457 1.78 31.13 16.42
N ALA A 458 0.69 30.90 17.15
CA ALA A 458 0.24 29.55 17.49
C ALA A 458 -0.02 28.67 16.25
N GLU A 459 -0.48 29.28 15.16
CA GLU A 459 -0.68 28.65 13.85
C GLU A 459 0.63 28.25 13.15
N SER A 460 1.72 29.00 13.37
CA SER A 460 3.05 28.66 12.86
C SER A 460 3.69 27.55 13.68
N LEU A 461 3.38 27.48 14.99
CA LEU A 461 3.94 26.49 15.91
C LEU A 461 3.43 25.07 15.67
N THR A 462 2.22 24.90 15.14
CA THR A 462 1.69 23.60 14.72
C THR A 462 2.56 22.88 13.69
N ALA A 463 3.43 23.60 12.98
CA ALA A 463 4.36 23.07 11.99
C ALA A 463 5.84 23.12 12.43
N THR A 464 6.16 23.41 13.69
CA THR A 464 7.56 23.55 14.18
C THR A 464 8.16 22.28 14.77
N GLY A 465 7.64 21.11 14.38
CA GLY A 465 8.08 19.81 14.90
C GLY A 465 9.55 19.49 14.61
N ARG A 466 10.24 20.28 13.79
CA ARG A 466 11.66 20.15 13.48
C ARG A 466 12.43 21.46 13.61
N PHE A 467 13.74 21.34 13.83
CA PHE A 467 14.67 22.46 13.94
C PHE A 467 14.69 23.39 12.72
N ASP A 468 14.64 22.82 11.53
CA ASP A 468 14.69 23.58 10.28
C ASP A 468 13.38 24.34 10.02
N GLN A 469 12.24 23.73 10.34
CA GLN A 469 10.94 24.39 10.31
C GLN A 469 10.90 25.55 11.30
N LEU A 470 11.36 25.32 12.53
CA LEU A 470 11.50 26.37 13.53
C LEU A 470 12.41 27.50 13.03
N SER A 471 13.56 27.18 12.46
CA SER A 471 14.50 28.17 11.91
C SER A 471 13.89 29.00 10.78
N ARG A 472 13.09 28.38 9.90
CA ARG A 472 12.37 29.07 8.82
C ARG A 472 11.31 30.02 9.37
N VAL A 473 10.48 29.56 10.31
CA VAL A 473 9.44 30.41 10.94
C VAL A 473 10.09 31.61 11.66
N VAL A 474 11.24 31.40 12.32
CA VAL A 474 11.99 32.49 12.95
C VAL A 474 12.51 33.49 11.90
N ALA A 475 13.08 33.00 10.79
CA ALA A 475 13.56 33.88 9.72
C ALA A 475 12.43 34.75 9.13
N GLU A 476 11.27 34.15 8.86
CA GLU A 476 10.08 34.85 8.36
C GLU A 476 9.58 35.92 9.34
N GLN A 477 9.63 35.66 10.65
CA GLN A 477 9.20 36.61 11.68
C GLN A 477 10.19 37.74 11.94
N VAL A 478 11.49 37.51 11.71
CA VAL A 478 12.55 38.50 11.90
C VAL A 478 12.75 39.37 10.64
N GLY A 479 12.14 39.00 9.52
CA GLY A 479 11.99 39.86 8.34
C GLY A 479 13.05 39.66 7.25
N GLU A 480 13.26 38.41 6.82
CA GLU A 480 13.96 38.06 5.56
C GLU A 480 13.06 37.30 4.59
#